data_AF-A0AAE1MKR6-F1
#
_entry.id   AF-A0AAE1MKR6-F1
#
_cell.length_a   1.000
_cell.length_b   1.000
_cell.length_c   1.000
_cell.angle_alpha   90.00
_cell.angle_beta   90.00
_cell.angle_gamma   90.00
#
_symmetry.space_group_name_H-M   'P 1'
#
loop_
_entity.id
_entity.type
_entity.pdbx_description
1 polymer ?
#
loop_
_entity_poly.entity_id
_entity_poly.type
_entity_poly.pdbx_seq_one_letter_code
_entity_poly.pdbx_strand_id
1 'polypeptide(L)'
;MAAKQKRLEDEAQSNPSAIVDQPSPIRREELWLHIWQKPSGSYTSEQTRLVAERIEDLKKKEAEGSFVLDGRNDVLTVATGKPDHSGRVRGIGGWVGIKQYFGKSKRHKQSMVIWEEMEQTLAKFSEEAAAKETMFQSQMSQMKEEMNQMRLLLSFHPETGVLFTHSPAHMQQSTRESCIIGQSE
;
A
#
# COMPACT_ATOMS: atom_id res chain seq x y z
N MET A 1 -64.31 5.52 23.12
CA MET A 1 -62.94 5.93 22.75
C MET A 1 -61.97 4.75 22.62
N ALA A 2 -62.11 3.66 23.37
CA ALA A 2 -61.21 2.49 23.26
C ALA A 2 -61.43 1.59 22.01
N ALA A 3 -62.64 1.55 21.43
CA ALA A 3 -62.94 0.65 20.31
C ALA A 3 -62.43 1.14 18.94
N LYS A 4 -62.08 2.43 18.80
CA LYS A 4 -61.52 2.98 17.54
C LYS A 4 -60.01 2.73 17.41
N GLN A 5 -59.29 2.60 18.53
CA GLN A 5 -57.85 2.36 18.52
C GLN A 5 -57.52 0.91 18.14
N LYS A 6 -58.34 -0.04 18.62
CA LYS A 6 -58.12 -1.47 18.34
C LYS A 6 -58.33 -1.87 16.87
N ARG A 7 -59.02 -1.05 16.07
CA ARG A 7 -59.31 -1.34 14.65
C ARG A 7 -58.22 -0.82 13.70
N LEU A 8 -57.37 0.11 14.15
CA LEU A 8 -56.25 0.64 13.35
C LEU A 8 -54.96 -0.17 13.56
N GLU A 9 -54.81 -0.85 14.70
CA GLU A 9 -53.66 -1.74 14.95
C GLU A 9 -53.76 -3.03 14.13
N ASP A 10 -54.96 -3.59 13.95
CA ASP A 10 -55.17 -4.82 13.17
C ASP A 10 -55.03 -4.60 11.65
N GLU A 11 -55.20 -3.37 11.13
CA GLU A 11 -54.95 -3.05 9.71
C GLU A 11 -53.46 -2.77 9.41
N ALA A 12 -52.66 -2.44 10.42
CA ALA A 12 -51.21 -2.20 10.27
C ALA A 12 -50.40 -3.51 10.14
N GLN A 13 -51.02 -4.67 10.32
CA GLN A 13 -50.37 -5.99 10.26
C GLN A 13 -50.51 -6.72 8.92
N SER A 14 -50.99 -6.05 7.85
CA SER A 14 -51.23 -6.74 6.57
C SER A 14 -50.39 -6.32 5.37
N ASN A 15 -49.36 -5.46 5.48
CA ASN A 15 -48.51 -5.14 4.32
C ASN A 15 -47.03 -4.89 4.68
N PRO A 16 -46.16 -5.92 4.65
CA PRO A 16 -44.73 -5.78 4.94
C PRO A 16 -43.92 -5.13 3.79
N SER A 17 -44.57 -4.54 2.79
CA SER A 17 -43.91 -4.00 1.59
C SER A 17 -44.03 -2.48 1.41
N ALA A 18 -44.46 -1.75 2.44
CA ALA A 18 -44.28 -0.30 2.47
C ALA A 18 -42.80 -0.01 2.69
N ILE A 19 -42.04 -0.03 1.60
CA ILE A 19 -40.74 0.63 1.50
C ILE A 19 -41.02 2.07 1.89
N VAL A 20 -40.75 2.41 3.15
CA VAL A 20 -40.61 3.80 3.58
C VAL A 20 -39.50 4.33 2.72
N ASP A 21 -39.86 5.14 1.75
CA ASP A 21 -38.95 5.85 0.86
C ASP A 21 -38.01 6.63 1.78
N GLN A 22 -36.82 6.07 2.01
CA GLN A 22 -35.81 6.76 2.80
C GLN A 22 -35.52 8.02 2.00
N PRO A 23 -35.65 9.24 2.58
CA PRO A 23 -35.30 10.44 1.85
C PRO A 23 -33.87 10.25 1.36
N SER A 24 -33.68 10.40 0.05
CA SER A 24 -32.37 10.24 -0.57
C SER A 24 -31.35 11.02 0.26
N PRO A 25 -30.18 10.45 0.59
CA PRO A 25 -29.20 11.13 1.42
C PRO A 25 -28.92 12.53 0.88
N ILE A 26 -29.10 13.56 1.71
CA ILE A 26 -28.86 14.96 1.33
C ILE A 26 -27.45 15.05 0.75
N ARG A 27 -27.31 15.66 -0.43
CA ARG A 27 -26.02 15.74 -1.09
C ARG A 27 -25.06 16.63 -0.28
N ARG A 28 -23.78 16.26 -0.30
CA ARG A 28 -22.75 16.89 0.55
C ARG A 28 -22.62 18.39 0.30
N GLU A 29 -22.70 18.81 -0.95
CA GLU A 29 -22.63 20.22 -1.32
C GLU A 29 -23.84 21.01 -0.84
N GLU A 30 -25.01 20.39 -0.69
CA GLU A 30 -26.21 21.04 -0.14
C GLU A 30 -26.06 21.27 1.37
N LEU A 31 -25.52 20.28 2.09
CA LEU A 31 -25.13 20.46 3.50
C LEU A 31 -24.10 21.58 3.65
N TRP A 32 -23.14 21.66 2.73
CA TRP A 32 -22.14 22.72 2.75
C TRP A 32 -22.80 24.10 2.53
N LEU A 33 -23.65 24.26 1.51
CA LEU A 33 -24.36 25.53 1.31
C LEU A 33 -25.14 25.95 2.56
N HIS A 34 -25.87 25.02 3.17
CA HIS A 34 -26.67 25.30 4.37
C HIS A 34 -25.82 25.71 5.60
N ILE A 35 -24.70 25.03 5.85
CA ILE A 35 -23.82 25.33 6.99
C ILE A 35 -23.18 26.72 6.86
N TRP A 36 -22.88 27.13 5.63
CA TRP A 36 -22.10 28.33 5.35
C TRP A 36 -22.94 29.55 4.99
N GLN A 37 -24.25 29.35 4.74
CA GLN A 37 -25.22 30.42 4.53
C GLN A 37 -25.78 30.92 5.86
N LYS A 38 -25.82 32.24 6.04
CA LYS A 38 -26.44 32.86 7.21
C LYS A 38 -27.96 32.78 7.11
N PRO A 39 -28.70 32.92 8.23
CA PRO A 39 -30.16 33.06 8.21
C PRO A 39 -30.66 34.21 7.32
N SER A 40 -29.83 35.24 7.11
CA SER A 40 -30.10 36.36 6.19
C SER A 40 -29.95 36.01 4.71
N GLY A 41 -29.55 34.78 4.37
CA GLY A 41 -29.28 34.32 3.01
C GLY A 41 -27.90 34.70 2.46
N SER A 42 -27.13 35.52 3.18
CA SER A 42 -25.79 35.96 2.78
C SER A 42 -24.67 35.06 3.32
N TYR A 43 -23.52 35.06 2.65
CA TYR A 43 -22.34 34.31 3.08
C TYR A 43 -21.43 35.16 3.98
N THR A 44 -20.69 34.51 4.87
CA THR A 44 -19.79 35.18 5.82
C THR A 44 -18.53 35.76 5.17
N SER A 45 -18.01 35.08 4.15
CA SER A 45 -16.80 35.47 3.42
C SER A 45 -17.06 35.50 1.93
N GLU A 46 -16.40 36.40 1.21
CA GLU A 46 -16.43 36.45 -0.26
C GLU A 46 -15.93 35.13 -0.86
N GLN A 47 -14.91 34.50 -0.25
CA GLN A 47 -14.41 33.20 -0.70
C GLN A 47 -15.49 32.11 -0.60
N THR A 48 -16.27 32.12 0.48
CA THR A 48 -17.40 31.20 0.65
C THR A 48 -18.48 31.45 -0.39
N ARG A 49 -18.77 32.72 -0.70
CA ARG A 49 -19.71 33.09 -1.78
C ARG A 49 -19.25 32.56 -3.14
N LEU A 50 -17.97 32.72 -3.47
CA LEU A 50 -17.40 32.22 -4.74
C LEU A 50 -17.47 30.70 -4.85
N VAL A 51 -17.23 29.99 -3.74
CA VAL A 51 -17.39 28.52 -3.71
C VAL A 51 -18.85 28.12 -3.89
N ALA A 52 -19.80 28.84 -3.27
CA ALA A 52 -21.22 28.58 -3.43
C ALA A 52 -21.70 28.78 -4.87
N GLU A 53 -21.31 29.87 -5.52
CA GLU A 53 -21.59 30.14 -6.93
C GLU A 53 -21.03 29.02 -7.83
N ARG A 54 -19.79 28.60 -7.57
CA ARG A 54 -19.17 27.50 -8.30
C ARG A 54 -19.87 26.15 -8.08
N ILE A 55 -20.44 25.92 -6.90
CA ILE A 55 -21.26 24.73 -6.62
C ILE A 55 -22.52 24.77 -7.50
N GLU A 56 -23.21 25.90 -7.59
CA GLU A 56 -24.42 26.06 -8.42
C GLU A 56 -24.12 25.81 -9.91
N ASP A 57 -23.02 26.37 -10.42
CA ASP A 57 -22.55 26.13 -11.78
C ASP A 57 -22.27 24.65 -12.07
N LEU A 58 -21.62 23.96 -11.13
CA LEU A 58 -21.32 22.53 -11.26
C LEU A 58 -22.58 21.68 -11.19
N LYS A 59 -23.56 22.02 -10.33
CA LYS A 59 -24.86 21.35 -10.28
C LYS A 59 -25.62 21.50 -11.60
N LYS A 60 -25.54 22.68 -12.22
CA LYS A 60 -26.13 22.90 -13.55
C LYS A 60 -25.46 22.03 -14.61
N LYS A 61 -24.12 21.98 -14.63
CA LYS A 61 -23.37 21.12 -15.56
C LYS A 61 -23.63 19.63 -15.33
N GLU A 62 -23.89 19.24 -14.09
CA GLU A 62 -24.27 17.86 -13.73
C GLU A 62 -25.64 17.51 -14.30
N ALA A 63 -26.62 18.41 -14.15
CA ALA A 63 -27.97 18.24 -14.72
C ALA A 63 -27.95 18.20 -16.26
N GLU A 64 -27.06 18.97 -16.89
CA GLU A 64 -26.81 18.94 -18.34
C GLU A 64 -26.02 17.70 -18.79
N GLY A 65 -25.49 16.89 -17.86
CA GLY A 65 -24.68 15.71 -18.13
C GLY A 65 -23.23 15.99 -18.55
N SER A 66 -22.81 17.26 -18.56
CA SER A 66 -21.42 17.66 -18.86
C SER A 66 -20.46 17.42 -17.70
N PHE A 67 -20.97 17.29 -16.47
CA PHE A 67 -20.19 16.99 -15.28
C PHE A 67 -20.65 15.64 -14.70
N VAL A 68 -19.72 14.70 -14.57
CA VAL A 68 -19.96 13.37 -14.00
C VAL A 68 -19.24 13.28 -12.66
N LEU A 69 -19.96 12.83 -11.63
CA LEU A 69 -19.36 12.56 -10.33
C LEU A 69 -18.42 11.36 -10.41
N ASP A 70 -17.18 11.55 -10.01
CA ASP A 70 -16.18 10.48 -9.95
C ASP A 70 -15.65 10.36 -8.52
N GLY A 71 -16.35 9.61 -7.67
CA GLY A 71 -15.92 9.21 -6.32
C GLY A 71 -15.31 10.31 -5.44
N ARG A 72 -14.00 10.57 -5.62
CA ARG A 72 -13.24 11.62 -4.91
C ARG A 72 -13.44 13.02 -5.50
N ASN A 73 -13.78 13.11 -6.78
CA ASN A 73 -14.03 14.32 -7.56
C ASN A 73 -15.54 14.66 -7.57
N ASP A 74 -16.12 14.87 -6.39
CA ASP A 74 -17.51 15.33 -6.25
C ASP A 74 -17.63 16.86 -6.47
N VAL A 75 -18.88 17.38 -6.56
CA VAL A 75 -19.17 18.80 -6.78
C VAL A 75 -18.40 19.69 -5.80
N LEU A 76 -18.44 19.37 -4.51
CA LEU A 76 -17.82 20.19 -3.48
C LEU A 76 -16.29 20.16 -3.56
N THR A 77 -15.69 19.01 -3.86
CA THR A 77 -14.24 18.88 -4.03
C THR A 77 -13.76 19.69 -5.24
N VAL A 78 -14.50 19.65 -6.35
CA VAL A 78 -14.17 20.45 -7.55
C VAL A 78 -14.41 21.94 -7.33
N ALA A 79 -15.45 22.32 -6.59
CA ALA A 79 -15.72 23.73 -6.26
C ALA A 79 -14.65 24.33 -5.33
N THR A 80 -14.19 23.56 -4.34
CA THR A 80 -13.16 24.00 -3.38
C THR A 80 -11.75 23.95 -3.99
N GLY A 81 -11.55 23.15 -5.04
CA GLY A 81 -10.25 22.96 -5.71
C GLY A 81 -9.21 22.22 -4.85
N LYS A 82 -9.63 21.66 -3.71
CA LYS A 82 -8.75 20.94 -2.78
C LYS A 82 -9.05 19.44 -2.85
N PRO A 83 -8.09 18.60 -3.28
CA PRO A 83 -8.28 17.16 -3.29
C PRO A 83 -8.49 16.65 -1.86
N ASP A 84 -9.35 15.65 -1.72
CA ASP A 84 -9.66 15.07 -0.41
C ASP A 84 -8.48 14.24 0.14
N HIS A 85 -8.35 14.17 1.46
CA HIS A 85 -7.24 13.49 2.12
C HIS A 85 -7.40 11.97 2.03
N SER A 86 -6.42 11.30 1.40
CA SER A 86 -6.44 9.85 1.11
C SER A 86 -6.46 8.92 2.33
N GLY A 87 -6.25 9.44 3.55
CA GLY A 87 -6.21 8.67 4.79
C GLY A 87 -7.49 8.68 5.62
N ARG A 88 -8.55 9.41 5.20
CA ARG A 88 -9.78 9.51 6.00
C ARG A 88 -10.99 9.09 5.18
N VAL A 89 -11.64 8.04 5.65
CA VAL A 89 -12.91 7.56 5.08
C VAL A 89 -14.00 8.60 5.35
N ARG A 90 -14.76 8.97 4.31
CA ARG A 90 -15.93 9.85 4.45
C ARG A 90 -16.96 9.16 5.36
N GLY A 91 -17.18 9.70 6.56
CA GLY A 91 -18.22 9.22 7.47
C GLY A 91 -19.52 9.99 7.24
N ILE A 92 -20.67 9.30 7.23
CA ILE A 92 -22.03 9.88 7.16
C ILE A 92 -22.47 10.48 8.52
N GLY A 93 -21.52 10.96 9.32
CA GLY A 93 -21.77 11.38 10.71
C GLY A 93 -21.81 10.21 11.70
N GLY A 94 -21.80 10.55 12.99
CA GLY A 94 -21.58 9.60 14.10
C GLY A 94 -22.72 8.63 14.42
N TRP A 95 -23.80 8.63 13.65
CA TRP A 95 -25.03 7.87 13.96
C TRP A 95 -25.17 6.55 13.19
N VAL A 96 -24.35 6.32 12.16
CA VAL A 96 -24.32 5.03 11.43
C VAL A 96 -23.04 4.29 11.79
N GLY A 97 -23.17 3.12 12.44
CA GLY A 97 -22.02 2.29 12.79
C GLY A 97 -21.28 1.79 11.55
N ILE A 98 -19.95 1.66 11.63
CA ILE A 98 -19.08 1.19 10.52
C ILE A 98 -19.62 -0.09 9.87
N LYS A 99 -20.09 -1.07 10.66
CA LYS A 99 -20.63 -2.34 10.15
C LYS A 99 -22.01 -2.21 9.49
N GLN A 100 -22.76 -1.18 9.84
CA GLN A 100 -24.05 -0.88 9.22
C GLN A 100 -23.85 -0.18 7.88
N TYR A 101 -22.80 0.64 7.77
CA TYR A 101 -22.44 1.33 6.53
C TYR A 101 -21.65 0.45 5.54
N PHE A 102 -20.55 -0.17 5.98
CA PHE A 102 -19.70 -1.02 5.13
C PHE A 102 -20.15 -2.50 5.08
N GLY A 103 -21.19 -2.84 5.84
CA GLY A 103 -21.59 -4.23 6.04
C GLY A 103 -20.67 -4.99 7.01
N LYS A 104 -21.08 -6.20 7.39
CA LYS A 104 -20.21 -7.13 8.13
C LYS A 104 -19.18 -7.69 7.16
N SER A 105 -17.89 -7.64 7.52
CA SER A 105 -16.85 -8.31 6.73
C SER A 105 -17.19 -9.80 6.60
N LYS A 106 -17.28 -10.30 5.36
CA LYS A 106 -17.42 -11.73 5.13
C LYS A 106 -16.12 -12.38 5.62
N ARG A 107 -16.20 -13.21 6.66
CA ARG A 107 -15.05 -14.01 7.13
C ARG A 107 -14.61 -14.87 5.95
N HIS A 108 -13.50 -14.50 5.34
CA HIS A 108 -13.08 -15.15 4.11
C HIS A 108 -12.46 -16.50 4.45
N LYS A 109 -13.14 -17.59 4.09
CA LYS A 109 -12.59 -18.95 4.18
C LYS A 109 -11.42 -19.20 3.21
N GLN A 110 -11.05 -18.23 2.34
CA GLN A 110 -9.89 -18.34 1.46
C GLN A 110 -8.54 -18.33 2.18
N SER A 111 -8.49 -17.97 3.47
CA SER A 111 -7.24 -17.91 4.24
C SER A 111 -6.50 -19.26 4.33
N MET A 112 -7.19 -20.40 4.28
CA MET A 112 -6.52 -21.71 4.37
C MET A 112 -5.92 -22.14 3.03
N VAL A 113 -6.66 -21.96 1.92
CA VAL A 113 -6.20 -22.36 0.57
C VAL A 113 -4.98 -21.56 0.14
N ILE A 114 -4.95 -20.26 0.48
CA ILE A 114 -3.81 -19.38 0.18
C ILE A 114 -2.57 -19.77 0.99
N TRP A 115 -2.75 -20.27 2.22
CA TRP A 115 -1.62 -20.65 3.09
C TRP A 115 -0.92 -21.93 2.60
N GLU A 116 -1.69 -22.94 2.21
CA GLU A 116 -1.17 -24.21 1.71
C GLU A 116 -0.45 -24.02 0.36
N GLU A 117 -0.99 -23.19 -0.53
CA GLU A 117 -0.33 -22.81 -1.79
C GLU A 117 0.96 -22.01 -1.55
N MET A 118 0.97 -21.14 -0.54
CA MET A 118 2.16 -20.37 -0.15
C MET A 118 3.25 -21.27 0.44
N GLU A 119 2.91 -22.25 1.27
CA GLU A 119 3.88 -23.22 1.80
C GLU A 119 4.50 -24.07 0.68
N GLN A 120 3.68 -24.52 -0.28
CA GLN A 120 4.18 -25.29 -1.43
C GLN A 120 5.12 -24.47 -2.33
N THR A 121 4.82 -23.19 -2.55
CA THR A 121 5.69 -22.30 -3.34
C THR A 121 7.00 -21.99 -2.61
N LEU A 122 6.97 -21.81 -1.28
CA LEU A 122 8.16 -21.63 -0.45
C LEU A 122 9.06 -22.89 -0.45
N ALA A 123 8.48 -24.08 -0.35
CA ALA A 123 9.22 -25.34 -0.41
C ALA A 123 9.90 -25.54 -1.78
N LYS A 124 9.20 -25.26 -2.89
CA LYS A 124 9.80 -25.32 -4.23
C LYS A 124 10.97 -24.35 -4.39
N PHE A 125 10.83 -23.14 -3.86
CA PHE A 125 11.90 -22.13 -3.93
C PHE A 125 13.13 -22.53 -3.12
N SER A 126 12.95 -23.14 -1.95
CA SER A 126 14.08 -23.59 -1.13
C SER A 126 14.82 -24.78 -1.75
N GLU A 127 14.10 -25.72 -2.37
CA GLU A 127 14.69 -26.81 -3.14
C GLU A 127 15.47 -26.29 -4.35
N GLU A 128 14.90 -25.35 -5.10
CA GLU A 128 15.57 -24.73 -6.26
C GLU A 128 16.82 -23.95 -5.84
N ALA A 129 16.78 -23.25 -4.70
CA ALA A 129 17.93 -22.56 -4.14
C ALA A 129 19.04 -23.54 -3.72
N ALA A 130 18.68 -24.66 -3.08
CA ALA A 130 19.63 -25.70 -2.71
C ALA A 130 20.27 -26.36 -3.96
N ALA A 131 19.47 -26.62 -5.00
CA ALA A 131 19.97 -27.16 -6.27
C ALA A 131 20.94 -26.18 -6.95
N LYS A 132 20.61 -24.88 -6.97
CA LYS A 132 21.50 -23.85 -7.53
C LYS A 132 22.80 -23.69 -6.74
N GLU A 133 22.74 -23.76 -5.41
CA GLU A 133 23.93 -23.70 -4.56
C GLU A 133 24.84 -24.91 -4.80
N THR A 134 24.29 -26.13 -4.88
CA THR A 134 25.10 -27.33 -5.18
C THR A 134 25.74 -27.28 -6.57
N MET A 135 25.01 -26.81 -7.59
CA MET A 135 25.57 -26.58 -8.93
C MET A 135 26.69 -25.54 -8.90
N PHE A 136 26.49 -24.42 -8.21
CA PHE A 136 27.50 -23.36 -8.07
C PHE A 136 28.75 -23.87 -7.35
N GLN A 137 28.59 -24.58 -6.24
CA GLN A 137 29.70 -25.19 -5.50
C GLN A 137 30.48 -26.19 -6.36
N SER A 138 29.78 -27.04 -7.12
CA SER A 138 30.42 -27.98 -8.04
C SER A 138 31.20 -27.27 -9.16
N GLN A 139 30.63 -26.21 -9.73
CA GLN A 139 31.32 -25.39 -10.72
C GLN A 139 32.56 -24.71 -10.13
N MET A 140 32.45 -24.18 -8.91
CA MET A 140 33.57 -23.57 -8.20
C MET A 140 34.66 -24.59 -7.86
N SER A 141 34.32 -25.82 -7.48
CA SER A 141 35.30 -26.88 -7.24
C SER A 141 35.98 -27.33 -8.51
N GLN A 142 35.23 -27.44 -9.61
CA GLN A 142 35.79 -27.79 -10.92
C GLN A 142 36.79 -26.71 -11.38
N MET A 143 36.41 -25.43 -11.31
CA MET A 143 37.29 -24.32 -11.66
C MET A 143 38.54 -24.26 -10.77
N LYS A 144 38.40 -24.55 -9.47
CA LYS A 144 39.56 -24.65 -8.55
C LYS A 144 40.50 -25.78 -8.95
N GLU A 145 39.96 -26.93 -9.32
CA GLU A 145 40.78 -28.07 -9.78
C GLU A 145 41.46 -27.74 -11.10
N GLU A 146 40.75 -27.19 -12.08
CA GLU A 146 41.33 -26.74 -13.35
C GLU A 146 42.44 -25.70 -13.14
N MET A 147 42.24 -24.74 -12.24
CA MET A 147 43.25 -23.76 -11.88
C MET A 147 44.46 -24.43 -11.18
N ASN A 148 44.23 -25.44 -10.34
CA ASN A 148 45.30 -26.20 -9.69
C ASN A 148 46.10 -27.02 -10.71
N GLN A 149 45.43 -27.67 -11.67
CA GLN A 149 46.04 -28.38 -12.79
C GLN A 149 46.87 -27.41 -13.65
N MET A 150 46.33 -26.24 -13.97
CA MET A 150 47.05 -25.19 -14.70
C MET A 150 48.27 -24.67 -13.91
N ARG A 151 48.14 -24.51 -12.59
CA ARG A 151 49.25 -24.15 -11.69
C ARG A 151 50.35 -25.21 -11.72
N LEU A 152 49.97 -26.48 -11.63
CA LEU A 152 50.90 -27.62 -11.72
C LEU A 152 51.63 -27.63 -13.07
N LEU A 153 50.91 -27.40 -14.16
CA LEU A 153 51.47 -27.35 -15.51
C LEU A 153 52.44 -26.18 -15.71
N LEU A 154 52.09 -25.00 -15.19
CA LEU A 154 52.96 -23.80 -15.22
C LEU A 154 54.15 -23.91 -14.26
N SER A 155 54.05 -24.72 -13.21
CA SER A 155 55.16 -25.02 -12.29
C SER A 155 56.15 -26.05 -12.85
N PHE A 156 55.83 -26.70 -13.97
CA PHE A 156 56.71 -27.66 -14.65
C PHE A 156 57.57 -26.94 -15.70
N HIS A 157 58.76 -26.50 -15.31
CA HIS A 157 59.73 -25.88 -16.21
C HIS A 157 60.68 -26.97 -16.75
N PRO A 158 60.67 -27.31 -18.05
CA PRO A 158 61.43 -28.45 -18.59
C PRO A 158 62.96 -28.28 -18.60
N GLU A 159 63.46 -27.09 -18.26
CA GLU A 159 64.90 -26.75 -18.38
C GLU A 159 65.68 -26.79 -17.06
N THR A 160 65.04 -26.97 -15.89
CA THR A 160 65.78 -27.13 -14.62
C THR A 160 64.92 -27.96 -13.67
N GLY A 161 65.27 -29.22 -13.41
CA GLY A 161 64.51 -30.13 -12.55
C GLY A 161 64.48 -29.73 -11.07
N VAL A 162 63.80 -28.63 -10.74
CA VAL A 162 63.62 -28.11 -9.38
C VAL A 162 62.16 -27.69 -9.18
N LEU A 163 61.54 -28.20 -8.13
CA LEU A 163 60.21 -27.78 -7.68
C LEU A 163 60.31 -26.38 -7.06
N PHE A 164 59.83 -25.34 -7.74
CA PHE A 164 59.75 -24.00 -7.14
C PHE A 164 58.58 -23.99 -6.15
N THR A 165 58.86 -24.28 -4.87
CA THR A 165 57.93 -23.89 -3.82
C THR A 165 58.03 -22.38 -3.71
N HIS A 166 57.00 -21.65 -4.15
CA HIS A 166 56.77 -20.34 -3.57
C HIS A 166 56.38 -20.60 -2.11
N SER A 167 57.41 -20.73 -1.26
CA SER A 167 57.28 -20.49 0.18
C SER A 167 56.53 -19.17 0.31
N PRO A 168 55.38 -19.13 1.00
CA PRO A 168 54.69 -17.87 1.21
C PRO A 168 55.71 -16.96 1.88
N ALA A 169 56.14 -15.91 1.18
CA ALA A 169 56.94 -14.88 1.80
C ALA A 169 56.13 -14.44 3.01
N HIS A 170 56.67 -14.71 4.20
CA HIS A 170 56.12 -14.22 5.44
C HIS A 170 55.99 -12.71 5.28
N MET A 171 54.78 -12.22 5.05
CA MET A 171 54.48 -10.81 5.07
C MET A 171 54.68 -10.38 6.53
N GLN A 172 55.91 -9.96 6.86
CA GLN A 172 56.18 -9.26 8.11
C GLN A 172 55.32 -8.00 8.02
N GLN A 173 54.17 -8.01 8.69
CA GLN A 173 53.40 -6.81 8.91
C GLN A 173 54.32 -5.86 9.67
N SER A 174 54.82 -4.85 8.97
CA SER A 174 55.63 -3.79 9.54
C SER A 174 54.77 -3.04 10.56
N THR A 175 54.91 -3.38 11.84
CA THR A 175 54.54 -2.48 12.92
C THR A 175 55.52 -1.31 12.86
N ARG A 176 54.99 -0.17 12.41
CA ARG A 176 55.63 1.12 12.27
C ARG A 176 56.14 1.64 13.63
N GLU A 177 57.20 1.10 14.22
CA GLU A 177 57.94 1.73 15.33
C GLU A 177 59.41 1.26 15.38
N SER A 178 60.30 1.91 14.64
CA SER A 178 61.71 2.08 15.04
C SER A 178 62.43 3.11 14.15
N CYS A 179 62.23 4.39 14.44
CA CYS A 179 63.17 5.42 14.00
C CYS A 179 64.42 5.29 14.89
N ILE A 180 65.56 5.02 14.27
CA ILE A 180 66.85 4.84 14.92
C ILE A 180 67.39 6.18 15.47
N ILE A 181 67.93 6.11 16.67
CA ILE A 181 68.75 7.13 17.34
C ILE A 181 70.07 7.30 16.59
N GLY A 182 70.42 8.56 16.27
CA GLY A 182 71.77 8.95 15.87
C GLY A 182 72.15 10.27 16.53
N GLN A 183 73.02 10.21 17.54
CA GLN A 183 73.77 11.34 18.10
C GLN A 183 75.07 11.55 17.32
N SER A 184 75.41 12.82 17.07
CA SER A 184 76.76 13.39 16.80
C SER A 184 76.49 14.84 16.34
N GLU A 185 77.00 15.93 16.92
CA GLU A 185 78.23 16.21 17.69
C GLU A 185 77.95 17.14 18.88
#